data_AF-A0A1Z4RNB8-F1
#
_entry.id   AF-A0A1Z4RNB8-F1
#
_cell.length_a   1.000
_cell.length_b   1.000
_cell.length_c   1.000
_cell.angle_alpha   90.00
_cell.angle_beta   90.00
_cell.angle_gamma   90.00
#
_symmetry.space_group_name_H-M   'P 1'
#
loop_
_entity.id
_entity.type
_entity.pdbx_description
1 polymer ?
#
loop_
_entity_poly.entity_id
_entity_poly.type
_entity_poly.pdbx_seq_one_letter_code
_entity_poly.pdbx_strand_id
1 'polypeptide(L)'
;MNIKQDFQARKIRRTICIGLGGTGKDVLMRIRRLIVDKYGSLKALPTVSFVHIDTDKASSNVTGLRTGNFYHGVDLRFSDAEKVAATMSRVEVNNFVQEMSRKSSNYEGSPGVYKNIECWFPPQLLKDLKAIEEGAQGIRPVGRLAFFHNYRSIKTAIEKAEERTRGH
;
A
#
# COMPACT_ATOMS: atom_id res chain seq x y z
N MET A 1 -42.16 -6.83 32.19
CA MET A 1 -41.55 -5.88 31.24
C MET A 1 -40.43 -6.63 30.51
N ASN A 2 -40.68 -7.01 29.25
CA ASN A 2 -39.82 -7.95 28.52
C ASN A 2 -38.80 -7.15 27.70
N ILE A 3 -37.56 -7.08 28.17
CA ILE A 3 -36.47 -6.39 27.47
C ILE A 3 -36.02 -7.29 26.33
N LYS A 4 -36.56 -7.05 25.13
CA LYS A 4 -35.99 -7.62 23.90
C LYS A 4 -34.62 -6.97 23.71
N GLN A 5 -33.56 -7.70 24.02
CA GLN A 5 -32.22 -7.39 23.50
C GLN A 5 -32.27 -7.56 21.99
N ASP A 6 -32.39 -6.44 21.27
CA ASP A 6 -32.13 -6.38 19.84
C ASP A 6 -30.64 -6.64 19.61
N PHE A 7 -30.26 -7.92 19.60
CA PHE A 7 -29.07 -8.37 18.89
C PHE A 7 -29.38 -8.23 17.39
N GLN A 8 -29.38 -6.99 16.90
CA GLN A 8 -29.21 -6.70 15.50
C GLN A 8 -27.88 -7.34 15.12
N ALA A 9 -27.94 -8.52 14.50
CA ALA A 9 -26.80 -9.21 13.94
C ALA A 9 -26.15 -8.26 12.93
N ARG A 10 -25.18 -7.47 13.40
CA ARG A 10 -24.39 -6.58 12.55
C ARG A 10 -23.73 -7.48 11.53
N LYS A 11 -24.23 -7.44 10.29
CA LYS A 11 -23.64 -8.17 9.17
C LYS A 11 -22.18 -7.76 9.08
N ILE A 12 -21.29 -8.64 9.53
CA ILE A 12 -19.85 -8.41 9.49
C ILE A 12 -19.49 -8.34 8.01
N ARG A 13 -18.98 -7.19 7.57
CA ARG A 13 -18.57 -7.00 6.18
C ARG A 13 -17.11 -7.37 6.05
N ARG A 14 -16.79 -8.14 5.02
CA ARG A 14 -15.41 -8.37 4.58
C ARG A 14 -14.75 -7.02 4.34
N THR A 15 -13.59 -6.82 4.95
CA THR A 15 -12.90 -5.52 4.97
C THR A 15 -11.43 -5.72 4.65
N ILE A 16 -10.92 -4.91 3.72
CA ILE A 16 -9.48 -4.84 3.43
C ILE A 16 -8.96 -3.52 3.99
N CYS A 17 -8.04 -3.59 4.94
CA CYS A 17 -7.37 -2.41 5.47
C CYS A 17 -6.10 -2.14 4.66
N ILE A 18 -6.10 -1.05 3.89
CA ILE A 18 -4.98 -0.64 3.03
C ILE A 18 -4.23 0.51 3.70
N GLY A 19 -2.95 0.29 4.01
CA GLY A 19 -2.04 1.29 4.53
C GLY A 19 -1.11 1.80 3.44
N LEU A 20 -1.06 3.11 3.24
CA LEU A 20 -0.14 3.76 2.30
C LEU A 20 0.98 4.47 3.07
N GLY A 21 2.24 4.15 2.73
CA GLY A 21 3.43 4.72 3.37
C GLY A 21 3.56 4.38 4.86
N GLY A 22 4.48 5.10 5.53
CA GLY A 22 4.77 4.90 6.96
C GLY A 22 3.58 5.20 7.87
N THR A 23 2.84 6.29 7.63
CA THR A 23 1.64 6.59 8.43
C THR A 23 0.56 5.52 8.26
N GLY A 24 0.38 5.01 7.04
CA GLY A 24 -0.54 3.92 6.77
C GLY A 24 -0.17 2.66 7.56
N LYS A 25 1.12 2.31 7.60
CA LYS A 25 1.64 1.22 8.43
C LYS A 25 1.26 1.40 9.90
N ASP A 26 1.52 2.58 10.47
CA ASP A 26 1.26 2.83 11.90
C ASP A 26 -0.23 2.65 12.24
N VAL A 27 -1.11 3.10 11.35
CA VAL A 27 -2.56 2.89 11.49
C VAL A 27 -2.90 1.40 11.41
N LEU A 28 -2.38 0.66 10.44
CA LEU A 28 -2.61 -0.78 10.33
C LEU A 28 -2.12 -1.55 11.55
N MET A 29 -0.97 -1.16 12.12
CA MET A 29 -0.43 -1.77 13.34
C MET A 29 -1.33 -1.54 14.55
N ARG A 30 -1.93 -0.34 14.67
CA ARG A 30 -2.92 -0.06 15.72
C ARG A 30 -4.19 -0.88 15.52
N ILE A 31 -4.68 -1.02 14.29
CA ILE A 31 -5.84 -1.88 13.98
C ILE A 31 -5.56 -3.33 14.37
N ARG A 32 -4.38 -3.86 14.01
CA ARG A 32 -3.96 -5.21 14.37
C ARG A 32 -3.92 -5.43 15.89
N ARG A 33 -3.40 -4.46 16.64
CA ARG A 33 -3.45 -4.49 18.11
C ARG A 33 -4.87 -4.55 18.64
N LEU A 34 -5.77 -3.70 18.14
CA LEU A 34 -7.18 -3.71 18.56
C LEU A 34 -7.87 -5.05 18.28
N ILE A 35 -7.53 -5.71 17.17
CA ILE A 35 -8.03 -7.06 16.87
C ILE A 35 -7.48 -8.07 17.88
N VAL A 36 -6.19 -8.03 18.19
CA VAL A 36 -5.58 -8.93 19.19
C VAL A 36 -6.15 -8.66 20.59
N ASP A 37 -6.33 -7.40 20.98
CA ASP A 37 -6.95 -7.01 22.26
C ASP A 37 -8.34 -7.61 22.42
N LYS A 38 -9.13 -7.58 21.36
CA LYS A 38 -10.54 -7.98 21.40
C LYS A 38 -10.79 -9.46 21.12
N TYR A 39 -9.98 -10.07 20.26
CA TYR A 39 -10.20 -11.41 19.73
C TYR A 39 -9.04 -12.39 20.00
N GLY A 40 -7.98 -11.95 20.69
CA GLY A 40 -6.81 -12.75 21.06
C GLY A 40 -5.84 -13.06 19.92
N SER A 41 -6.30 -13.07 18.66
CA SER A 41 -5.44 -13.27 17.49
C SER A 41 -6.00 -12.60 16.24
N LEU A 42 -5.15 -12.33 15.26
CA LEU A 42 -5.59 -11.84 13.94
C LEU A 42 -6.45 -12.86 13.19
N LYS A 43 -6.23 -14.16 13.43
CA LYS A 43 -6.97 -15.26 12.79
C LYS A 43 -8.40 -15.38 13.29
N ALA A 44 -8.70 -14.85 14.47
CA ALA A 44 -10.04 -14.86 15.05
C ALA A 44 -11.00 -13.85 14.37
N LEU A 45 -10.49 -13.00 13.47
CA LEU A 45 -11.30 -12.10 12.64
C LEU A 45 -10.94 -12.26 11.14
N PRO A 46 -11.25 -13.41 10.53
CA PRO A 46 -10.78 -13.76 9.18
C PRO A 46 -11.47 -12.98 8.05
N THR A 47 -12.53 -12.23 8.38
CA THR A 47 -13.20 -11.30 7.46
C THR A 47 -12.41 -9.99 7.25
N VAL A 48 -11.30 -9.79 7.96
CA VAL A 48 -10.43 -8.62 7.82
C VAL A 48 -9.07 -9.05 7.26
N SER A 49 -8.62 -8.39 6.19
CA SER A 49 -7.28 -8.57 5.62
C SER A 49 -6.53 -7.25 5.48
N PHE A 50 -5.21 -7.32 5.30
CA PHE A 50 -4.32 -6.17 5.29
C PHE A 50 -3.50 -6.09 4.01
N VAL A 51 -3.25 -4.87 3.54
CA VAL A 51 -2.27 -4.56 2.48
C VAL A 51 -1.51 -3.31 2.88
N HIS A 52 -0.19 -3.38 2.94
CA HIS A 52 0.69 -2.24 3.14
C HIS A 52 1.47 -1.96 1.86
N ILE A 53 1.36 -0.74 1.36
CA ILE A 53 2.03 -0.27 0.15
C ILE A 53 3.01 0.81 0.57
N ASP A 54 4.29 0.60 0.33
CA ASP A 54 5.33 1.57 0.68
C ASP A 54 6.40 1.67 -0.41
N THR A 55 6.96 2.85 -0.55
CA THR A 55 8.11 3.14 -1.40
C THR A 55 9.44 2.77 -0.74
N ASP A 56 9.44 2.50 0.58
CA ASP A 56 10.60 2.03 1.34
C ASP A 56 10.45 0.54 1.68
N LYS A 57 11.29 -0.31 1.06
CA LYS A 57 11.30 -1.77 1.26
C LYS A 57 11.59 -2.20 2.70
N ALA A 58 12.37 -1.41 3.45
CA ALA A 58 12.76 -1.75 4.82
C ALA A 58 11.64 -1.42 5.83
N SER A 59 10.81 -0.42 5.52
CA SER A 59 9.78 0.10 6.42
C SER A 59 8.77 -0.94 6.90
N SER A 60 8.47 -1.96 6.07
CA SER A 60 7.45 -2.98 6.35
C SER A 60 7.95 -4.15 7.20
N ASN A 61 9.24 -4.23 7.51
CA ASN A 61 9.82 -5.35 8.28
C ASN A 61 9.69 -5.19 9.79
N VAL A 62 9.32 -3.99 10.25
CA VAL A 62 9.13 -3.65 11.65
C VAL A 62 7.76 -2.99 11.86
N THR A 63 7.16 -3.22 13.03
CA THR A 63 5.85 -2.65 13.35
C THR A 63 5.90 -1.15 13.65
N GLY A 64 7.06 -0.60 14.05
CA GLY A 64 7.18 0.79 14.50
C GLY A 64 6.44 1.08 15.82
N LEU A 65 5.89 0.06 16.48
CA LEU A 65 5.22 0.19 17.76
C LEU A 65 6.25 0.21 18.90
N ARG A 66 6.00 1.02 19.94
CA ARG A 66 6.84 1.04 21.16
C ARG A 66 6.94 -0.33 21.86
N THR A 67 5.90 -1.15 21.73
CA THR A 67 5.83 -2.51 22.30
C THR A 67 6.63 -3.55 21.50
N GLY A 68 7.22 -3.16 20.37
CA GLY A 68 7.93 -4.06 19.46
C GLY A 68 7.01 -4.81 18.50
N ASN A 69 7.54 -5.91 17.96
CA ASN A 69 6.86 -6.71 16.93
C ASN A 69 5.77 -7.64 17.48
N PHE A 70 5.86 -8.00 18.76
CA PHE A 70 4.93 -8.91 19.42
C PHE A 70 3.99 -8.16 20.35
N TYR A 71 2.75 -8.64 20.42
CA TYR A 71 1.74 -8.10 21.31
C TYR A 71 0.84 -9.24 21.81
N HIS A 72 0.76 -9.42 23.13
CA HIS A 72 0.10 -10.59 23.76
C HIS A 72 0.52 -11.94 23.14
N GLY A 73 1.80 -12.10 22.81
CA GLY A 73 2.33 -13.32 22.19
C GLY A 73 2.05 -13.46 20.68
N VAL A 74 1.35 -12.50 20.07
CA VAL A 74 1.03 -12.48 18.64
C VAL A 74 2.03 -11.61 17.88
N ASP A 75 2.63 -12.15 16.81
CA ASP A 75 3.44 -11.36 15.87
C ASP A 75 2.53 -10.44 15.03
N LEU A 76 2.76 -9.13 15.12
CA LEU A 76 1.97 -8.12 14.43
C LEU A 76 2.56 -7.71 13.07
N ARG A 77 3.74 -8.21 12.70
CA ARG A 77 4.39 -7.85 11.43
C ARG A 77 3.53 -8.26 10.24
N PHE A 78 3.67 -7.53 9.14
CA PHE A 78 3.08 -7.96 7.87
C PHE A 78 3.76 -9.23 7.39
N SER A 79 2.96 -10.19 6.94
CA SER A 79 3.46 -11.29 6.11
C SER A 79 3.86 -10.73 4.73
N ASP A 80 4.67 -11.46 3.97
CA ASP A 80 5.11 -10.99 2.65
C ASP A 80 3.94 -10.85 1.67
N ALA A 81 2.87 -11.64 1.85
CA ALA A 81 1.63 -11.52 1.08
C ALA A 81 0.78 -10.28 1.43
N GLU A 82 1.17 -9.52 2.45
CA GLU A 82 0.51 -8.26 2.85
C GLU A 82 1.36 -7.03 2.51
N LYS A 83 2.59 -7.21 2.00
CA LYS A 83 3.51 -6.12 1.66
C LYS A 83 3.53 -5.89 0.14
N VAL A 84 3.60 -4.63 -0.26
CA VAL A 84 3.85 -4.23 -1.64
C VAL A 84 4.91 -3.14 -1.64
N ALA A 85 6.07 -3.47 -2.21
CA ALA A 85 7.13 -2.50 -2.46
C ALA A 85 6.79 -1.71 -3.74
N ALA A 86 6.28 -0.49 -3.57
CA ALA A 86 6.05 0.45 -4.66
C ALA A 86 7.37 1.17 -5.00
N THR A 87 8.34 0.43 -5.53
CA THR A 87 9.68 0.96 -5.83
C THR A 87 9.92 1.15 -7.32
N MET A 88 10.92 1.95 -7.67
CA MET A 88 11.45 2.07 -9.03
C MET A 88 12.97 2.02 -8.98
N SER A 89 13.56 1.07 -9.70
CA SER A 89 15.00 0.96 -9.88
C SER A 89 15.57 2.15 -10.65
N ARG A 90 16.90 2.29 -10.61
CA ARG A 90 17.62 3.30 -11.41
C ARG A 90 17.28 3.21 -12.90
N VAL A 91 17.21 2.00 -13.43
CA VAL A 91 16.95 1.74 -14.85
C VAL A 91 15.52 2.19 -15.22
N GLU A 92 14.54 1.83 -14.40
CA GLU A 92 13.13 2.23 -14.62
C GLU A 92 12.96 3.75 -14.55
N VAL A 93 13.62 4.42 -13.61
CA VAL A 93 13.61 5.88 -13.51
C VAL A 93 14.24 6.53 -14.73
N ASN A 94 15.40 6.04 -15.19
CA ASN A 94 16.07 6.59 -16.37
C ASN A 94 15.19 6.46 -17.62
N ASN A 95 14.56 5.30 -17.81
CA ASN A 95 13.62 5.07 -18.91
C ASN A 95 12.43 6.03 -18.83
N PHE A 96 11.85 6.20 -17.64
CA PHE A 96 10.76 7.16 -17.42
C PHE A 96 11.17 8.59 -17.78
N VAL A 97 12.32 9.06 -17.31
CA VAL A 97 12.82 10.41 -17.60
C VAL A 97 13.11 10.61 -19.09
N GLN A 98 13.69 9.61 -19.75
CA GLN A 98 13.96 9.64 -21.19
C GLN A 98 12.66 9.77 -22.00
N GLU A 99 11.65 8.96 -21.69
CA GLU A 99 10.35 8.99 -22.37
C GLU A 99 9.60 10.32 -22.11
N MET A 100 9.63 10.84 -20.88
CA MET A 100 9.01 12.12 -20.53
C MET A 100 9.72 13.33 -21.17
N SER A 101 11.02 13.21 -21.47
CA SER A 101 11.80 14.27 -22.13
C SER A 101 11.67 14.26 -23.65
N ARG A 102 11.15 13.17 -24.22
CA ARG A 102 10.91 13.06 -25.66
C ARG A 102 9.78 14.02 -26.01
N LYS A 103 10.11 15.15 -26.65
CA LYS A 103 9.10 16.10 -27.15
C LYS A 103 8.06 15.33 -27.97
N SER A 104 6.78 15.47 -27.61
CA SER A 104 5.61 14.91 -28.32
C SER A 104 5.50 15.35 -29.79
N SER A 105 6.50 16.01 -30.37
CA SER A 105 6.43 16.71 -31.66
C SER A 105 6.81 15.87 -32.89
N ASN A 106 7.31 14.64 -32.76
CA ASN A 106 7.91 13.93 -33.90
C ASN A 106 7.39 12.51 -34.19
N TYR A 107 6.29 12.05 -33.58
CA TYR A 107 5.68 10.77 -33.97
C TYR A 107 4.15 10.89 -34.05
N GLU A 108 3.64 10.53 -35.22
CA GLU A 108 2.24 10.43 -35.64
C GLU A 108 1.31 9.91 -34.55
N GLY A 109 0.38 10.76 -34.09
CA GLY A 109 -0.93 10.40 -33.53
C GLY A 109 -0.98 9.56 -32.25
N SER A 110 0.13 9.01 -31.76
CA SER A 110 0.16 8.06 -30.65
C SER A 110 0.44 8.77 -29.33
N PRO A 111 -0.45 8.67 -28.33
CA PRO A 111 -0.17 9.10 -26.97
C PRO A 111 1.15 8.50 -26.47
N GLY A 112 2.06 9.32 -25.95
CA GLY A 112 3.26 8.83 -25.27
C GLY A 112 2.88 7.87 -24.12
N VAL A 113 3.74 6.89 -23.84
CA VAL A 113 3.50 5.80 -22.87
C VAL A 113 3.12 6.33 -21.47
N TYR A 114 3.59 7.54 -21.12
CA TYR A 114 3.35 8.19 -19.84
C TYR A 114 2.45 9.44 -19.94
N LYS A 115 1.64 9.59 -20.99
CA LYS A 115 0.75 10.76 -21.17
C LYS A 115 -0.16 11.00 -19.97
N ASN A 116 -0.62 9.93 -19.32
CA ASN A 116 -1.45 9.99 -18.11
C ASN A 116 -0.68 10.41 -16.85
N ILE A 117 0.65 10.38 -16.88
CA ILE A 117 1.53 10.85 -15.80
C ILE A 117 1.98 12.29 -16.08
N GLU A 118 2.27 12.62 -17.33
CA GLU A 118 2.66 13.97 -17.79
C GLU A 118 1.68 15.07 -17.34
N CYS A 119 0.37 14.77 -17.31
CA CYS A 119 -0.63 15.77 -16.92
C CYS A 119 -0.59 16.20 -15.45
N TRP A 120 0.14 15.50 -14.57
CA TRP A 120 0.24 15.84 -13.16
C TRP A 120 1.64 15.75 -12.56
N PHE A 121 2.61 15.10 -13.23
CA PHE A 121 3.97 14.99 -12.72
C PHE A 121 4.76 16.29 -12.96
N PRO A 122 5.31 16.94 -11.92
CA PRO A 122 5.99 18.21 -12.07
C PRO A 122 7.28 18.06 -12.93
N PRO A 123 7.39 18.75 -14.08
CA PRO A 123 8.54 18.59 -14.98
C PRO A 123 9.88 18.92 -14.32
N GLN A 124 9.89 19.86 -13.38
CA GLN A 124 11.10 20.24 -12.63
C GLN A 124 11.70 19.09 -11.83
N LEU A 125 10.89 18.09 -11.43
CA LEU A 125 11.38 16.94 -10.67
C LEU A 125 12.09 15.90 -11.55
N LEU A 126 11.95 15.95 -12.87
CA LEU A 126 12.57 14.98 -13.78
C LEU A 126 14.11 15.01 -13.70
N LYS A 127 14.69 16.20 -13.48
CA LYS A 127 16.14 16.39 -13.44
C LYS A 127 16.81 15.72 -12.24
N ASP A 128 16.12 15.73 -11.10
CA ASP A 128 16.65 15.25 -9.81
C ASP A 128 16.04 13.91 -9.39
N LEU A 129 15.22 13.28 -10.24
CA LEU A 129 14.55 12.03 -9.92
C LEU A 129 15.57 10.91 -9.75
N LYS A 130 15.63 10.36 -8.53
CA LYS A 130 16.48 9.21 -8.20
C LYS A 130 15.67 7.91 -8.19
N ALA A 131 16.39 6.79 -8.16
CA ALA A 131 15.80 5.49 -7.84
C ALA A 131 14.95 5.60 -6.56
N ILE A 132 13.78 4.98 -6.58
CA ILE A 132 12.80 5.00 -5.50
C ILE A 132 12.88 3.64 -4.82
N GLU A 133 13.94 3.40 -4.05
CA GLU A 133 14.16 2.13 -3.33
C GLU A 133 14.18 2.32 -1.80
N GLU A 134 14.60 3.50 -1.36
CA GLU A 134 14.67 3.95 0.03
C GLU A 134 13.57 4.99 0.32
N GLY A 135 12.43 4.86 -0.34
CA GLY A 135 11.29 5.75 -0.14
C GLY A 135 11.25 6.98 -1.04
N ALA A 136 10.06 7.58 -1.13
CA ALA A 136 9.79 8.81 -1.91
C ALA A 136 10.20 10.10 -1.19
N GLN A 137 10.85 10.02 -0.01
CA GLN A 137 11.38 11.17 0.75
C GLN A 137 10.33 12.27 1.05
N GLY A 138 9.06 11.89 1.21
CA GLY A 138 7.96 12.84 1.42
C GLY A 138 7.52 13.64 0.18
N ILE A 139 8.17 13.42 -0.97
CA ILE A 139 7.83 14.09 -2.22
C ILE A 139 6.60 13.41 -2.84
N ARG A 140 5.41 14.01 -2.64
CA ARG A 140 4.12 13.41 -3.05
C ARG A 140 4.04 12.99 -4.52
N PRO A 141 4.52 13.80 -5.50
CA PRO A 141 4.52 13.37 -6.90
C PRO A 141 5.37 12.13 -7.17
N VAL A 142 6.50 11.96 -6.47
CA VAL A 142 7.39 10.78 -6.59
C VAL A 142 6.70 9.55 -6.01
N GLY A 143 6.04 9.67 -4.85
CA GLY A 143 5.24 8.58 -4.29
C GLY A 143 4.08 8.17 -5.19
N ARG A 144 3.40 9.16 -5.81
CA ARG A 144 2.33 8.90 -6.79
C ARG A 144 2.88 8.19 -8.03
N LEU A 145 4.03 8.63 -8.57
CA LEU A 145 4.70 7.97 -9.70
C LEU A 145 5.00 6.50 -9.38
N ALA A 146 5.60 6.24 -8.22
CA ALA A 146 5.94 4.89 -7.78
C ALA A 146 4.69 4.00 -7.63
N PHE A 147 3.59 4.56 -7.13
CA PHE A 147 2.29 3.87 -7.06
C PHE A 147 1.78 3.48 -8.47
N PHE A 148 1.79 4.39 -9.43
CA PHE A 148 1.32 4.12 -10.79
C PHE A 148 2.22 3.12 -11.53
N HIS A 149 3.54 3.23 -11.37
CA HIS A 149 4.50 2.27 -11.91
C HIS A 149 4.21 0.84 -11.40
N ASN A 150 3.87 0.72 -10.12
CA ASN A 150 3.60 -0.56 -9.46
C ASN A 150 2.10 -0.94 -9.45
N TYR A 151 1.27 -0.31 -10.27
CA TYR A 151 -0.19 -0.54 -10.23
C TYR A 151 -0.58 -2.01 -10.35
N ARG A 152 0.11 -2.78 -11.21
CA ARG A 152 -0.18 -4.21 -11.41
C ARG A 152 0.07 -5.04 -10.16
N SER A 153 1.21 -4.85 -9.49
CA SER A 153 1.53 -5.58 -8.25
C SER A 153 0.60 -5.17 -7.10
N ILE A 154 0.28 -3.88 -7.00
CA ILE A 154 -0.70 -3.35 -6.05
C ILE A 154 -2.08 -3.97 -6.26
N LYS A 155 -2.58 -3.98 -7.50
CA LYS A 155 -3.87 -4.58 -7.85
C LYS A 155 -3.91 -6.05 -7.45
N THR A 156 -2.89 -6.83 -7.83
CA THR A 156 -2.80 -8.25 -7.47
C THR A 156 -2.78 -8.47 -5.96
N ALA A 157 -2.09 -7.62 -5.19
CA ALA A 157 -2.06 -7.73 -3.73
C ALA A 157 -3.44 -7.46 -3.10
N ILE A 158 -4.17 -6.47 -3.62
CA ILE A 158 -5.53 -6.16 -3.17
C ILE A 158 -6.49 -7.31 -3.52
N GLU A 159 -6.39 -7.88 -4.72
CA GLU A 159 -7.20 -9.03 -5.14
C GLU A 159 -6.93 -10.25 -4.24
N LYS A 160 -5.66 -10.58 -3.98
CA LYS A 160 -5.29 -11.65 -3.04
C LYS A 160 -5.76 -11.37 -1.60
N ALA A 161 -5.76 -10.11 -1.17
CA ALA A 161 -6.28 -9.74 0.13
C ALA A 161 -7.80 -9.90 0.23
N GLU A 162 -8.54 -9.61 -0.85
CA GLU A 162 -9.98 -9.87 -0.94
C GLU A 162 -10.26 -11.38 -0.89
N GLU A 163 -9.52 -12.17 -1.67
CA GLU A 163 -9.66 -13.63 -1.73
C GLU A 163 -9.49 -14.30 -0.36
N ARG A 164 -8.53 -13.83 0.46
CA ARG A 164 -8.32 -14.34 1.83
C ARG A 164 -9.52 -14.16 2.76
N THR A 165 -10.40 -13.21 2.46
CA THR A 165 -11.62 -12.99 3.25
C THR A 165 -12.82 -13.78 2.73
N ARG A 166 -12.71 -14.47 1.59
CA ARG A 166 -13.79 -15.28 1.03
C ARG A 166 -14.00 -16.54 1.86
N GLY A 167 -15.26 -16.95 2.02
CA GLY A 167 -15.62 -18.13 2.81
C GLY A 167 -15.78 -17.89 4.32
N HIS A 168 -15.70 -16.62 4.75
CA HIS A 168 -15.88 -16.18 6.13
C HIS A 168 -17.02 -15.16 6.28
#